data_AF-A0A949MU74-F1
#
_entry.id   AF-A0A949MU74-F1
#
_cell.length_a   1.000
_cell.length_b   1.000
_cell.length_c   1.000
_cell.angle_alpha   90.00
_cell.angle_beta   90.00
_cell.angle_gamma   90.00
#
_symmetry.space_group_name_H-M   'P 1'
#
loop_
_entity.id
_entity.type
_entity.pdbx_description
1 polymer ?
#
loop_
_entity_poly.entity_id
_entity_poly.type
_entity_poly.pdbx_seq_one_letter_code
_entity_poly.pdbx_strand_id
1 'polypeptide(L)'
;MKSHIRKCVLATLVLSSLVVCDGGVLAKEALSAAAMTPLQLVQSGRYVQALPAFKKMALQSPGDASINYYLGLCAMSAREYDLAEASFCKVVAGTPPASPFVPLAQHQLQLLPHKYAPQCALTNGKLYHWQKGQQLKVYISDGCNVPGTGMGVLSSERYAQTVAAARNSMASQPMVHDYKQGDQTLVLEGIKAWDWAVREKYFSYTFVRDPKLADIIVMFTEQPNGCTLYPFAAGQPVLSWASIGSAGGENTSEEHANHVKMIMAHEFGHCLGLWHASGKMDLMLPIIEFVGDKTREAPDAMTSENDKASLRALYALPADMIL
;
A
#
# COMPACT_ATOMS: atom_id res chain seq x y z
N MET A 1 44.39 38.84 30.39
CA MET A 1 45.59 38.45 29.62
C MET A 1 45.20 38.02 28.22
N LYS A 2 45.51 38.90 27.24
CA LYS A 2 46.07 38.63 25.90
C LYS A 2 45.38 37.53 25.05
N SER A 3 44.63 37.86 24.00
CA SER A 3 45.09 38.36 22.68
C SER A 3 45.91 37.32 21.91
N HIS A 4 45.38 36.88 20.76
CA HIS A 4 46.01 36.67 19.44
C HIS A 4 44.90 36.14 18.50
N ILE A 5 44.29 36.83 17.53
CA ILE A 5 44.69 37.81 16.50
C ILE A 5 45.60 37.23 15.39
N ARG A 6 45.04 37.26 14.15
CA ARG A 6 45.64 37.35 12.78
C ARG A 6 46.02 36.00 12.10
N LYS A 7 45.85 35.79 10.78
CA LYS A 7 45.68 36.65 9.58
C LYS A 7 45.20 35.77 8.40
N CYS A 8 44.21 36.18 7.59
CA CYS A 8 44.33 36.77 6.23
C CYS A 8 44.95 35.87 5.14
N VAL A 9 44.17 35.56 4.09
CA VAL A 9 44.56 35.84 2.69
C VAL A 9 43.34 36.35 1.93
N LEU A 10 43.48 37.58 1.46
CA LEU A 10 42.61 38.33 0.58
C LEU A 10 43.14 38.11 -0.84
N ALA A 11 42.32 37.69 -1.80
CA ALA A 11 42.67 37.71 -3.22
C ALA A 11 41.80 38.77 -3.90
N THR A 12 42.36 39.97 -3.96
CA THR A 12 41.91 41.09 -4.79
C THR A 12 42.44 40.88 -6.20
N LEU A 13 41.59 40.92 -7.22
CA LEU A 13 42.05 41.06 -8.61
C LEU A 13 41.42 42.30 -9.24
N VAL A 14 42.32 43.03 -9.89
CA VAL A 14 42.31 44.44 -10.25
C VAL A 14 41.44 44.70 -11.48
N LEU A 15 40.79 45.87 -11.48
CA LEU A 15 40.17 46.51 -12.62
C LEU A 15 41.18 46.73 -13.76
N SER A 16 40.75 46.47 -14.99
CA SER A 16 41.24 47.22 -16.15
C SER A 16 40.06 47.59 -17.04
N SER A 17 39.75 48.88 -17.02
CA SER A 17 38.84 49.60 -17.88
C SER A 17 39.31 49.63 -19.33
N LEU A 18 38.40 49.39 -20.28
CA LEU A 18 38.46 50.02 -21.60
C LEU A 18 37.03 50.33 -22.04
N VAL A 19 36.78 51.64 -22.11
CA VAL A 19 35.61 52.28 -22.68
C VAL A 19 35.71 52.14 -24.21
N VAL A 20 34.68 51.57 -24.82
CA VAL A 20 34.28 51.92 -26.18
C VAL A 20 32.80 52.22 -26.12
N CYS A 21 32.47 53.50 -26.30
CA CYS A 21 31.13 53.95 -26.58
C CYS A 21 30.75 53.47 -27.98
N ASP A 22 29.64 52.74 -28.11
CA ASP A 22 28.81 52.94 -29.30
C ASP A 22 27.34 52.69 -28.96
N GLY A 23 26.49 53.56 -29.50
CA GLY A 23 25.08 53.65 -29.16
C GLY A 23 24.29 52.47 -29.71
N GLY A 24 23.32 51.99 -28.95
CA GLY A 24 22.41 50.99 -29.46
C GLY A 24 21.54 50.36 -28.39
N VAL A 25 20.30 50.85 -28.31
CA VAL A 25 19.11 50.07 -27.96
C VAL A 25 19.07 49.49 -26.54
N LEU A 26 18.35 50.20 -25.67
CA LEU A 26 17.38 49.65 -24.70
C LEU A 26 17.57 48.19 -24.28
N ALA A 27 18.65 47.87 -23.57
CA ALA A 27 18.63 46.73 -22.66
C ALA A 27 17.96 47.20 -21.36
N LYS A 28 16.64 47.36 -21.44
CA LYS A 28 15.78 47.26 -20.26
C LYS A 28 15.80 45.78 -19.88
N GLU A 29 16.91 45.33 -19.31
CA GLU A 29 16.91 44.13 -18.47
C GLU A 29 16.04 44.46 -17.28
N ALA A 30 14.73 44.30 -17.48
CA ALA A 30 13.80 44.08 -16.41
C ALA A 30 14.36 42.89 -15.63
N LEU A 31 14.94 43.17 -14.46
CA LEU A 31 15.01 42.19 -13.38
C LEU A 31 13.67 41.47 -13.37
N SER A 32 13.68 40.19 -13.77
CA SER A 32 12.45 39.42 -13.81
C SER A 32 11.90 39.35 -12.39
N ALA A 33 10.59 39.60 -12.26
CA ALA A 33 9.87 39.34 -11.03
C ALA A 33 10.22 37.91 -10.58
N ALA A 34 10.79 37.77 -9.38
CA ALA A 34 11.21 36.48 -8.86
C ALA A 34 10.08 35.46 -9.06
N ALA A 35 10.35 34.39 -9.80
CA ALA A 35 9.35 33.36 -10.07
C ALA A 35 8.87 32.80 -8.72
N MET A 36 7.55 32.89 -8.47
CA MET A 36 6.96 32.35 -7.25
C MET A 36 7.26 30.84 -7.15
N THR A 37 7.61 30.39 -5.95
CA THR A 37 7.72 28.96 -5.64
C THR A 37 6.36 28.26 -5.79
N PRO A 38 6.31 26.93 -5.95
CA PRO A 38 5.05 26.19 -6.03
C PRO A 38 4.14 26.43 -4.81
N LEU A 39 4.73 26.52 -3.61
CA LEU A 39 3.98 26.80 -2.40
C LEU A 39 3.44 28.24 -2.35
N GLN A 40 4.21 29.23 -2.81
CA GLN A 40 3.73 30.62 -2.92
C GLN A 40 2.58 30.75 -3.93
N LEU A 41 2.63 29.98 -5.02
CA LEU A 41 1.52 29.91 -5.98
C LEU A 41 0.25 29.34 -5.32
N VAL A 42 0.36 28.26 -4.54
CA VAL A 42 -0.76 27.70 -3.76
C VAL A 42 -1.29 28.72 -2.74
N GLN A 43 -0.41 29.35 -1.97
CA GLN A 43 -0.79 30.38 -0.98
C GLN A 43 -1.50 31.59 -1.61
N SER A 44 -1.19 31.87 -2.89
CA SER A 44 -1.84 32.93 -3.67
C SER A 44 -3.08 32.45 -4.43
N GLY A 45 -3.54 31.21 -4.22
CA GLY A 45 -4.70 30.62 -4.91
C GLY A 45 -4.45 30.24 -6.38
N ARG A 46 -3.20 30.31 -6.86
CA ARG A 46 -2.81 30.02 -8.26
C ARG A 46 -2.52 28.53 -8.47
N TYR A 47 -3.47 27.69 -8.09
CA TYR A 47 -3.35 26.22 -8.09
C TYR A 47 -2.95 25.62 -9.43
N VAL A 48 -3.62 26.03 -10.52
CA VAL A 48 -3.35 25.51 -11.89
C VAL A 48 -1.91 25.78 -12.32
N GLN A 49 -1.32 26.89 -11.88
CA GLN A 49 0.06 27.25 -12.23
C GLN A 49 1.08 26.48 -11.38
N ALA A 50 0.72 26.09 -10.16
CA ALA A 50 1.57 25.27 -9.30
C ALA A 50 1.59 23.79 -9.71
N LEU A 51 0.53 23.32 -10.38
CA LEU A 51 0.33 21.91 -10.73
C LEU A 51 1.53 21.26 -11.45
N PRO A 52 2.15 21.85 -12.49
CA PRO A 52 3.27 21.21 -13.17
C PRO A 52 4.49 21.00 -12.27
N ALA A 53 4.73 21.93 -11.34
CA ALA A 53 5.84 21.83 -10.41
C ALA A 53 5.59 20.73 -9.37
N PHE A 54 4.39 20.63 -8.80
CA PHE A 54 4.04 19.54 -7.89
C PHE A 54 4.04 18.17 -8.58
N LYS A 55 3.61 18.07 -9.85
CA LYS A 55 3.76 16.83 -10.65
C LYS A 55 5.23 16.40 -10.71
N LYS A 56 6.15 17.33 -10.99
CA LYS A 56 7.59 17.04 -11.03
C LYS A 56 8.15 16.63 -9.65
N MET A 57 7.75 17.35 -8.60
CA MET A 57 8.18 17.04 -7.23
C MET A 57 7.70 15.66 -6.77
N ALA A 58 6.47 15.28 -7.10
CA ALA A 58 5.91 13.97 -6.75
C ALA A 58 6.61 12.81 -7.48
N LEU A 59 7.17 13.04 -8.68
CA LEU A 59 8.00 12.04 -9.35
C LEU A 59 9.36 11.85 -8.65
N GLN A 60 9.89 12.90 -8.01
CA GLN A 60 11.17 12.87 -7.31
C GLN A 60 11.04 12.31 -5.89
N SER A 61 9.92 12.63 -5.23
CA SER A 61 9.63 12.24 -3.84
C SER A 61 8.22 11.68 -3.72
N PRO A 62 7.94 10.49 -4.28
CA PRO A 62 6.59 9.93 -4.36
C PRO A 62 5.92 9.68 -3.01
N GLY A 63 6.69 9.47 -1.95
CA GLY A 63 6.19 9.28 -0.58
C GLY A 63 6.06 10.55 0.27
N ASP A 64 6.39 11.73 -0.26
CA ASP A 64 6.27 12.96 0.52
C ASP A 64 4.80 13.37 0.65
N ALA A 65 4.28 13.30 1.87
CA ALA A 65 2.88 13.59 2.18
C ALA A 65 2.48 15.04 1.83
N SER A 66 3.38 16.01 2.02
CA SER A 66 3.11 17.42 1.74
C SER A 66 3.00 17.66 0.24
N ILE A 67 3.91 17.06 -0.54
CA ILE A 67 3.93 17.16 -2.00
C ILE A 67 2.67 16.54 -2.58
N ASN A 68 2.30 15.33 -2.14
CA ASN A 68 1.10 14.65 -2.64
C ASN A 68 -0.18 15.39 -2.22
N TYR A 69 -0.23 15.97 -1.01
CA TYR A 69 -1.37 16.77 -0.59
C TYR A 69 -1.56 18.01 -1.47
N TYR A 70 -0.51 18.80 -1.69
CA TYR A 70 -0.59 19.98 -2.55
C TYR A 70 -0.81 19.63 -4.02
N LEU A 71 -0.26 18.52 -4.51
CA LEU A 71 -0.58 17.98 -5.83
C LEU A 71 -2.08 17.70 -5.95
N GLY A 72 -2.68 17.06 -4.94
CA GLY A 72 -4.11 16.78 -4.90
C GLY A 72 -4.97 18.05 -4.95
N LEU A 73 -4.62 19.08 -4.15
CA LEU A 73 -5.32 20.38 -4.18
C LEU A 73 -5.21 21.05 -5.56
N CYS A 74 -4.01 21.05 -6.14
CA CYS A 74 -3.77 21.62 -7.45
C CYS A 74 -4.56 20.91 -8.55
N ALA A 75 -4.57 19.57 -8.52
CA ALA A 75 -5.30 18.74 -9.45
C ALA A 75 -6.81 18.94 -9.34
N MET A 76 -7.33 19.00 -8.11
CA MET A 76 -8.76 19.26 -7.86
C MET A 76 -9.18 20.64 -8.40
N SER A 77 -8.38 21.68 -8.19
CA SER A 77 -8.64 23.02 -8.75
C SER A 77 -8.58 23.04 -10.29
N ALA A 78 -7.76 22.17 -10.89
CA ALA A 78 -7.67 22.00 -12.33
C ALA A 78 -8.75 21.05 -12.89
N ARG A 79 -9.61 20.48 -12.04
CA ARG A 79 -10.61 19.45 -12.38
C ARG A 79 -9.99 18.15 -12.91
N GLU A 80 -8.73 17.88 -12.58
CA GLU A 80 -8.07 16.59 -12.79
C GLU A 80 -8.40 15.66 -11.60
N TYR A 81 -9.66 15.22 -11.49
CA TYR A 81 -10.14 14.51 -10.29
C TYR A 81 -9.44 13.17 -10.06
N ASP A 82 -9.17 12.38 -11.10
CA ASP A 82 -8.44 11.10 -10.96
C ASP A 82 -7.05 11.31 -10.32
N LEU A 83 -6.36 12.38 -10.73
CA LEU A 83 -5.06 12.74 -10.15
C LEU A 83 -5.20 13.25 -8.72
N ALA A 84 -6.26 14.01 -8.43
CA ALA A 84 -6.55 14.48 -7.09
C ALA A 84 -6.79 13.31 -6.13
N GLU A 85 -7.67 12.38 -6.51
CA GLU A 85 -7.99 11.16 -5.77
C GLU A 85 -6.71 10.34 -5.55
N ALA A 86 -5.96 10.03 -6.60
CA ALA A 86 -4.71 9.27 -6.48
C ALA A 86 -3.70 9.95 -5.55
N SER A 87 -3.58 11.27 -5.59
CA SER A 87 -2.63 12.01 -4.76
C SER A 87 -3.05 12.03 -3.29
N PHE A 88 -4.33 12.27 -3.00
CA PHE A 88 -4.82 12.21 -1.62
C PHE A 88 -4.80 10.78 -1.07
N CYS A 89 -5.11 9.76 -1.88
CA CYS A 89 -5.00 8.37 -1.45
C CYS A 89 -3.56 8.00 -1.06
N LYS A 90 -2.55 8.49 -1.77
CA LYS A 90 -1.14 8.32 -1.38
C LYS A 90 -0.81 8.95 -0.03
N VAL A 91 -1.38 10.12 0.28
CA VAL A 91 -1.19 10.76 1.59
C VAL A 91 -1.77 9.87 2.68
N VAL A 92 -3.00 9.42 2.52
CA VAL A 92 -3.71 8.63 3.56
C VAL A 92 -3.10 7.24 3.72
N ALA A 93 -2.79 6.55 2.63
CA ALA A 93 -2.15 5.23 2.68
C ALA A 93 -0.68 5.34 3.15
N GLY A 94 0.11 6.22 2.53
CA GLY A 94 1.56 6.25 2.69
C GLY A 94 2.10 6.87 3.97
N THR A 95 1.26 7.48 4.80
CA THR A 95 1.72 8.38 5.87
C THR A 95 1.16 7.99 7.24
N PRO A 96 1.95 8.09 8.33
CA PRO A 96 1.43 7.90 9.68
C PRO A 96 0.18 8.73 9.97
N PRO A 97 -0.85 8.19 10.64
CA PRO A 97 -2.07 8.92 10.98
C PRO A 97 -1.84 10.21 11.77
N ALA A 98 -0.71 10.32 12.48
CA ALA A 98 -0.30 11.51 13.22
C ALA A 98 0.14 12.69 12.32
N SER A 99 0.38 12.45 11.02
CA SER A 99 0.74 13.51 10.08
C SER A 99 -0.41 14.51 9.92
N PRO A 100 -0.14 15.83 9.91
CA PRO A 100 -1.18 16.84 9.71
C PRO A 100 -1.84 16.76 8.33
N PHE A 101 -1.19 16.14 7.34
CA PHE A 101 -1.73 16.01 5.99
C PHE A 101 -2.78 14.91 5.85
N VAL A 102 -2.79 13.90 6.73
CA VAL A 102 -3.75 12.78 6.67
C VAL A 102 -5.19 13.26 6.87
N PRO A 103 -5.57 13.95 7.96
CA PRO A 103 -6.94 14.42 8.13
C PRO A 103 -7.36 15.43 7.05
N LEU A 104 -6.41 16.23 6.54
CA LEU A 104 -6.67 17.14 5.43
C LEU A 104 -6.98 16.39 4.13
N ALA A 105 -6.18 15.38 3.78
CA ALA A 105 -6.40 14.56 2.59
C ALA A 105 -7.70 13.75 2.69
N GLN A 106 -8.00 13.18 3.86
CA GLN A 106 -9.28 12.50 4.12
C GLN A 106 -10.47 13.45 3.90
N HIS A 107 -10.39 14.68 4.39
CA HIS A 107 -11.42 15.68 4.15
C HIS A 107 -11.59 15.97 2.65
N GLN A 108 -10.50 16.16 1.90
CA GLN A 108 -10.59 16.42 0.46
C GLN A 108 -11.16 15.24 -0.33
N LEU A 109 -10.85 13.99 0.04
CA LEU A 109 -11.45 12.80 -0.56
C LEU A 109 -12.97 12.75 -0.40
N GLN A 110 -13.52 13.29 0.68
CA GLN A 110 -14.98 13.36 0.88
C GLN A 110 -15.66 14.42 -0.01
N LEU A 111 -14.90 15.36 -0.57
CA LEU A 111 -15.39 16.40 -1.48
C LEU A 111 -15.32 15.97 -2.95
N LEU A 112 -14.55 14.92 -3.25
CA LEU A 112 -14.38 14.39 -4.61
C LEU A 112 -15.55 13.49 -5.01
N PRO A 113 -15.77 13.28 -6.32
CA PRO A 113 -16.87 12.45 -6.81
C PRO A 113 -16.86 11.04 -6.20
N HIS A 114 -15.69 10.42 -6.12
CA HIS A 114 -15.53 9.14 -5.43
C HIS A 114 -15.13 9.37 -3.97
N LYS A 115 -15.98 8.90 -3.06
CA LYS A 115 -15.78 9.03 -1.61
C LYS A 115 -14.92 7.88 -1.09
N TYR A 116 -13.63 7.93 -1.37
CA TYR A 116 -12.68 6.93 -0.89
C TYR A 116 -12.29 7.14 0.58
N ALA A 117 -11.99 6.04 1.25
CA ALA A 117 -11.44 5.95 2.59
C ALA A 117 -10.28 4.93 2.58
N PRO A 118 -9.17 5.25 1.89
CA PRO A 118 -8.12 4.29 1.62
C PRO A 118 -7.34 3.92 2.89
N GLN A 119 -6.82 2.69 2.93
CA GLN A 119 -6.14 2.11 4.10
C GLN A 119 -4.96 1.26 3.67
N CYS A 120 -3.90 1.20 4.48
CA CYS A 120 -2.82 0.24 4.29
C CYS A 120 -2.13 -0.12 5.60
N ALA A 121 -1.35 -1.21 5.56
CA ALA A 121 -0.58 -1.71 6.69
C ALA A 121 0.69 -0.87 6.88
N LEU A 122 0.57 0.19 7.68
CA LEU A 122 1.69 1.03 8.10
C LEU A 122 2.06 0.69 9.55
N THR A 123 3.23 0.09 9.76
CA THR A 123 3.75 -0.21 11.11
C THR A 123 5.06 0.52 11.33
N ASN A 124 5.17 1.27 12.43
CA ASN A 124 6.35 2.06 12.78
C ASN A 124 6.85 2.98 11.66
N GLY A 125 5.91 3.55 10.89
CA GLY A 125 6.20 4.45 9.77
C GLY A 125 6.75 3.76 8.51
N LYS A 126 6.65 2.43 8.43
CA LYS A 126 7.01 1.65 7.24
C LYS A 126 5.79 0.97 6.64
N LEU A 127 5.69 1.02 5.32
CA LEU A 127 4.66 0.33 4.56
C LEU A 127 5.01 -1.15 4.35
N TYR A 128 4.04 -2.02 4.61
CA TYR A 128 4.19 -3.47 4.46
C TYR A 128 3.61 -3.89 3.11
N HIS A 129 4.36 -3.77 2.02
CA HIS A 129 3.94 -4.28 0.72
C HIS A 129 5.11 -4.76 -0.13
N TRP A 130 4.78 -5.54 -1.16
CA TRP A 130 5.76 -6.07 -2.11
C TRP A 130 6.25 -5.00 -3.06
N GLN A 131 7.45 -5.21 -3.61
CA GLN A 131 7.95 -4.34 -4.66
C GLN A 131 7.03 -4.40 -5.88
N LYS A 132 6.73 -3.24 -6.47
CA LYS A 132 5.93 -3.19 -7.70
C LYS A 132 6.58 -4.04 -8.80
N GLY A 133 5.79 -4.92 -9.40
CA GLY A 133 6.20 -5.84 -10.45
C GLY A 133 6.85 -7.14 -9.94
N GLN A 134 6.98 -7.33 -8.63
CA GLN A 134 7.51 -8.57 -8.05
C GLN A 134 6.61 -9.77 -8.41
N GLN A 135 7.24 -10.91 -8.70
CA GLN A 135 6.54 -12.19 -8.84
C GLN A 135 6.53 -12.89 -7.48
N LEU A 136 5.33 -13.03 -6.92
CA LEU A 136 5.08 -13.70 -5.65
C LEU A 136 4.92 -15.21 -5.84
N LYS A 137 5.46 -15.99 -4.93
CA LYS A 137 5.30 -17.44 -4.87
C LYS A 137 4.40 -17.78 -3.71
N VAL A 138 3.24 -18.33 -4.00
CA VAL A 138 2.23 -18.68 -3.01
C VAL A 138 2.20 -20.19 -2.85
N TYR A 139 2.42 -20.67 -1.63
CA TYR A 139 2.17 -22.05 -1.26
C TYR A 139 0.85 -22.12 -0.50
N ILE A 140 0.01 -23.09 -0.83
CA ILE A 140 -1.22 -23.39 -0.10
C ILE A 140 -1.07 -24.81 0.43
N SER A 141 -1.19 -24.97 1.75
CA SER A 141 -1.18 -26.28 2.37
C SER A 141 -2.37 -27.12 1.89
N ASP A 142 -2.32 -28.44 2.12
CA ASP A 142 -3.46 -29.32 1.84
C ASP A 142 -4.26 -29.51 3.14
N GLY A 143 -5.01 -28.47 3.53
CA GLY A 143 -5.82 -28.49 4.75
C GLY A 143 -5.04 -28.48 6.06
N CYS A 144 -3.72 -28.30 6.03
CA CYS A 144 -2.86 -28.43 7.20
C CYS A 144 -2.71 -27.10 7.96
N ASN A 145 -2.46 -27.21 9.26
CA ASN A 145 -2.13 -26.07 10.12
C ASN A 145 -1.00 -26.41 11.09
N VAL A 146 -0.17 -25.43 11.44
CA VAL A 146 0.77 -25.56 12.55
C VAL A 146 0.02 -25.38 13.87
N PRO A 147 0.04 -26.34 14.81
CA PRO A 147 -0.72 -26.27 16.05
C PRO A 147 -0.46 -25.00 16.87
N GLY A 148 -1.51 -24.45 17.49
CA GLY A 148 -1.40 -23.23 18.30
C GLY A 148 -1.04 -21.97 17.49
N THR A 149 -1.43 -21.94 16.22
CA THR A 149 -1.31 -20.78 15.32
C THR A 149 -2.66 -20.49 14.64
N GLY A 150 -2.73 -19.45 13.82
CA GLY A 150 -3.98 -19.04 13.16
C GLY A 150 -4.90 -18.19 14.04
N MET A 151 -4.41 -17.70 15.17
CA MET A 151 -5.09 -16.75 16.05
C MET A 151 -4.12 -15.72 16.62
N GLY A 152 -4.51 -14.46 16.55
CA GLY A 152 -3.81 -13.36 17.21
C GLY A 152 -2.37 -13.13 16.70
N VAL A 153 -1.61 -12.38 17.49
CA VAL A 153 -0.22 -12.04 17.16
C VAL A 153 0.72 -13.10 17.72
N LEU A 154 1.63 -13.59 16.88
CA LEU A 154 2.71 -14.48 17.32
C LEU A 154 3.91 -13.67 17.83
N SER A 155 4.60 -14.17 18.85
CA SER A 155 5.93 -13.68 19.19
C SER A 155 6.91 -13.97 18.04
N SER A 156 8.00 -13.20 17.94
CA SER A 156 9.03 -13.42 16.91
C SER A 156 9.59 -14.84 16.94
N GLU A 157 9.80 -15.41 18.13
CA GLU A 157 10.24 -16.79 18.30
C GLU A 157 9.20 -17.79 17.78
N ARG A 158 7.92 -17.61 18.18
CA ARG A 158 6.85 -18.51 17.75
C ARG A 158 6.64 -18.42 16.24
N TYR A 159 6.74 -17.23 15.66
CA TYR A 159 6.69 -17.02 14.23
C TYR A 159 7.79 -17.80 13.50
N ALA A 160 9.04 -17.70 13.95
CA ALA A 160 10.15 -18.43 13.35
C ALA A 160 9.97 -19.96 13.44
N GLN A 161 9.46 -20.47 14.57
CA GLN A 161 9.11 -21.88 14.74
C GLN A 161 8.01 -22.31 13.75
N THR A 162 6.97 -21.49 13.58
CA THR A 162 5.88 -21.76 12.62
C THR A 162 6.39 -21.80 11.19
N VAL A 163 7.24 -20.83 10.80
CA VAL A 163 7.89 -20.82 9.47
C VAL A 163 8.72 -22.08 9.27
N ALA A 164 9.50 -22.50 10.27
CA ALA A 164 10.32 -23.70 10.19
C ALA A 164 9.47 -24.98 10.05
N ALA A 165 8.39 -25.09 10.83
CA ALA A 165 7.46 -26.20 10.75
C ALA A 165 6.77 -26.27 9.37
N ALA A 166 6.30 -25.13 8.87
CA ALA A 166 5.69 -25.02 7.55
C ALA A 166 6.67 -25.40 6.43
N ARG A 167 7.89 -24.87 6.44
CA ARG A 167 8.88 -25.13 5.40
C ARG A 167 9.38 -26.57 5.37
N ASN A 168 9.52 -27.20 6.55
CA ASN A 168 10.20 -28.50 6.64
C ASN A 168 9.26 -29.69 6.82
N SER A 169 8.04 -29.46 7.28
CA SER A 169 7.18 -30.53 7.76
C SER A 169 5.68 -30.24 7.57
N MET A 170 5.29 -29.37 6.63
CA MET A 170 3.87 -29.03 6.44
C MET A 170 3.00 -30.27 6.18
N ALA A 171 3.45 -31.18 5.32
CA ALA A 171 2.70 -32.39 4.98
C ALA A 171 2.49 -33.37 6.14
N SER A 172 3.25 -33.21 7.24
CA SER A 172 3.07 -33.99 8.47
C SER A 172 2.39 -33.19 9.59
N GLN A 173 2.03 -31.93 9.35
CA GLN A 173 1.23 -31.16 10.28
C GLN A 173 -0.20 -31.72 10.31
N PRO A 174 -0.94 -31.55 11.42
CA PRO A 174 -2.32 -31.99 11.48
C PRO A 174 -3.17 -31.26 10.45
N MET A 175 -4.04 -32.03 9.81
CA MET A 175 -5.13 -31.51 8.99
C MET A 175 -6.18 -30.91 9.91
N VAL A 176 -6.75 -29.79 9.49
CA VAL A 176 -7.87 -29.14 10.17
C VAL A 176 -9.10 -30.05 10.06
N HIS A 177 -9.84 -30.25 11.14
CA HIS A 177 -10.89 -31.29 11.22
C HIS A 177 -12.01 -31.05 10.22
N ASP A 178 -12.43 -29.79 10.03
CA ASP A 178 -13.52 -29.44 9.11
C ASP A 178 -13.08 -29.26 7.64
N TYR A 179 -11.81 -29.55 7.32
CA TYR A 179 -11.30 -29.39 5.96
C TYR A 179 -11.98 -30.35 4.99
N LYS A 180 -12.46 -29.81 3.87
CA LYS A 180 -13.12 -30.57 2.80
C LYS A 180 -12.22 -30.67 1.58
N GLN A 181 -12.31 -31.81 0.90
CA GLN A 181 -11.69 -31.98 -0.41
C GLN A 181 -12.26 -30.92 -1.38
N GLY A 182 -11.43 -29.97 -1.79
CA GLY A 182 -11.82 -28.85 -2.65
C GLY A 182 -11.63 -27.47 -2.00
N ASP A 183 -11.43 -27.37 -0.69
CA ASP A 183 -11.20 -26.09 0.00
C ASP A 183 -9.94 -25.37 -0.50
N GLN A 184 -8.91 -26.12 -0.88
CA GLN A 184 -7.73 -25.54 -1.56
C GLN A 184 -8.10 -24.82 -2.87
N THR A 185 -9.06 -25.34 -3.64
CA THR A 185 -9.55 -24.69 -4.86
C THR A 185 -10.31 -23.40 -4.53
N LEU A 186 -11.07 -23.38 -3.43
CA LEU A 186 -11.77 -22.18 -2.97
C LEU A 186 -10.79 -21.08 -2.53
N VAL A 187 -9.71 -21.45 -1.85
CA VAL A 187 -8.59 -20.54 -1.53
C VAL A 187 -7.97 -19.97 -2.81
N LEU A 188 -7.69 -20.83 -3.79
CA LEU A 188 -7.19 -20.42 -5.11
C LEU A 188 -8.13 -19.42 -5.80
N GLU A 189 -9.45 -19.62 -5.71
CA GLU A 189 -10.45 -18.71 -6.25
C GLU A 189 -10.52 -17.37 -5.50
N GLY A 190 -10.40 -17.38 -4.17
CA GLY A 190 -10.36 -16.17 -3.35
C GLY A 190 -9.16 -15.27 -3.68
N ILE A 191 -7.98 -15.87 -3.90
CA ILE A 191 -6.76 -15.13 -4.31
C ILE A 191 -6.98 -14.38 -5.64
N LYS A 192 -7.75 -14.97 -6.57
CA LYS A 192 -8.05 -14.34 -7.87
C LYS A 192 -8.89 -13.08 -7.78
N ALA A 193 -9.45 -12.73 -6.60
CA ALA A 193 -10.07 -11.43 -6.38
C ALA A 193 -9.14 -10.25 -6.70
N TRP A 194 -7.82 -10.50 -6.70
CA TRP A 194 -6.80 -9.52 -6.97
C TRP A 194 -6.19 -9.61 -8.39
N ASP A 195 -6.76 -10.41 -9.29
CA ASP A 195 -6.25 -10.55 -10.67
C ASP A 195 -6.28 -9.23 -11.46
N TRP A 196 -7.20 -8.32 -11.14
CA TRP A 196 -7.19 -6.97 -11.70
C TRP A 196 -5.87 -6.24 -11.41
N ALA A 197 -5.29 -6.41 -10.21
CA ALA A 197 -4.03 -5.79 -9.82
C ALA A 197 -2.83 -6.42 -10.54
N VAL A 198 -2.92 -7.72 -10.84
CA VAL A 198 -1.96 -8.41 -11.72
C VAL A 198 -2.01 -7.86 -13.14
N ARG A 199 -3.22 -7.66 -13.69
CA ARG A 199 -3.41 -7.04 -15.01
C ARG A 199 -2.87 -5.60 -15.07
N GLU A 200 -3.00 -4.85 -13.98
CA GLU A 200 -2.40 -3.51 -13.81
C GLU A 200 -0.89 -3.54 -13.50
N LYS A 201 -0.28 -4.73 -13.43
CA LYS A 201 1.16 -4.96 -13.23
C LYS A 201 1.69 -4.42 -11.91
N TYR A 202 0.87 -4.43 -10.84
CA TYR A 202 1.37 -4.14 -9.50
C TYR A 202 2.22 -5.27 -8.95
N PHE A 203 1.87 -6.51 -9.28
CA PHE A 203 2.62 -7.71 -8.97
C PHE A 203 2.20 -8.81 -9.96
N SER A 204 2.85 -9.97 -9.86
CA SER A 204 2.32 -11.22 -10.42
C SER A 204 2.43 -12.29 -9.34
N TYR A 205 1.75 -13.41 -9.49
CA TYR A 205 1.91 -14.53 -8.57
C TYR A 205 1.90 -15.88 -9.28
N THR A 206 2.53 -16.86 -8.65
CA THR A 206 2.57 -18.25 -9.07
C THR A 206 2.34 -19.16 -7.88
N PHE A 207 1.74 -20.32 -8.11
CA PHE A 207 1.56 -21.32 -7.06
C PHE A 207 2.73 -22.29 -7.06
N VAL A 208 3.33 -22.49 -5.89
CA VAL A 208 4.46 -23.42 -5.69
C VAL A 208 4.01 -24.58 -4.82
N ARG A 209 4.59 -25.77 -5.07
CA ARG A 209 4.32 -26.98 -4.29
C ARG A 209 5.24 -27.15 -3.08
N ASP A 210 6.38 -26.50 -3.08
CA ASP A 210 7.34 -26.55 -1.98
C ASP A 210 7.22 -25.28 -1.13
N PRO A 211 6.80 -25.37 0.15
CA PRO A 211 6.68 -24.21 1.03
C PRO A 211 8.02 -23.50 1.27
N LYS A 212 9.16 -24.14 1.01
CA LYS A 212 10.49 -23.50 1.10
C LYS A 212 10.70 -22.42 0.04
N LEU A 213 9.99 -22.50 -1.07
CA LEU A 213 10.07 -21.55 -2.19
C LEU A 213 9.07 -20.40 -2.06
N ALA A 214 8.19 -20.44 -1.07
CA ALA A 214 7.08 -19.52 -0.97
C ALA A 214 7.47 -18.19 -0.30
N ASP A 215 6.95 -17.11 -0.86
CA ASP A 215 6.92 -15.77 -0.27
C ASP A 215 5.69 -15.61 0.64
N ILE A 216 4.60 -16.33 0.33
CA ILE A 216 3.36 -16.39 1.11
C ILE A 216 2.99 -17.87 1.35
N ILE A 217 2.80 -18.24 2.61
CA ILE A 217 2.33 -19.58 3.00
C ILE A 217 0.91 -19.47 3.54
N VAL A 218 -0.02 -20.14 2.87
CA VAL A 218 -1.43 -20.23 3.25
C VAL A 218 -1.70 -21.55 3.98
N MET A 219 -2.18 -21.45 5.20
CA MET A 219 -2.64 -22.54 6.07
C MET A 219 -4.16 -22.45 6.28
N PHE A 220 -4.74 -23.46 6.92
CA PHE A 220 -6.18 -23.49 7.22
C PHE A 220 -6.44 -23.31 8.71
N THR A 221 -7.62 -22.81 9.08
CA THR A 221 -8.05 -22.66 10.48
C THR A 221 -9.56 -22.85 10.62
N GLU A 222 -10.00 -23.41 11.74
CA GLU A 222 -11.44 -23.54 12.12
C GLU A 222 -11.96 -22.30 12.83
N GLN A 223 -11.06 -21.36 13.07
CA GLN A 223 -11.44 -20.10 13.68
C GLN A 223 -12.31 -19.34 12.69
N PRO A 224 -13.35 -18.63 13.15
CA PRO A 224 -14.35 -18.04 12.28
C PRO A 224 -13.80 -16.94 11.35
N ASN A 225 -12.61 -16.44 11.65
CA ASN A 225 -11.92 -15.40 10.89
C ASN A 225 -10.57 -15.92 10.42
N GLY A 226 -10.14 -15.40 9.26
CA GLY A 226 -8.77 -15.57 8.81
C GLY A 226 -7.78 -14.77 9.66
N CYS A 227 -6.51 -14.93 9.33
CA CYS A 227 -5.45 -14.11 9.92
C CYS A 227 -4.27 -14.02 8.96
N THR A 228 -3.61 -12.86 8.92
CA THR A 228 -2.37 -12.66 8.18
C THR A 228 -1.33 -12.04 9.07
N LEU A 229 -0.12 -12.62 9.06
CA LEU A 229 1.01 -12.20 9.89
C LEU A 229 2.24 -11.92 9.02
N TYR A 230 2.73 -10.70 9.12
CA TYR A 230 3.94 -10.25 8.44
C TYR A 230 5.21 -10.79 9.10
N PRO A 231 6.28 -10.98 8.31
CA PRO A 231 7.55 -11.47 8.83
C PRO A 231 8.23 -10.48 9.77
N PHE A 232 8.98 -11.03 10.72
CA PHE A 232 9.83 -10.24 11.62
C PHE A 232 11.22 -9.97 11.04
N ALA A 233 11.64 -10.76 10.05
CA ALA A 233 12.95 -10.66 9.42
C ALA A 233 12.88 -10.94 7.90
N ALA A 234 13.80 -10.34 7.14
CA ALA A 234 13.92 -10.56 5.70
C ALA A 234 14.08 -12.05 5.36
N GLY A 235 13.43 -12.50 4.29
CA GLY A 235 13.47 -13.89 3.82
C GLY A 235 12.54 -14.86 4.59
N GLN A 236 11.82 -14.38 5.60
CA GLN A 236 10.66 -15.10 6.14
C GLN A 236 9.43 -14.85 5.26
N PRO A 237 8.58 -15.87 5.02
CA PRO A 237 7.38 -15.70 4.23
C PRO A 237 6.32 -14.97 5.04
N VAL A 238 5.38 -14.30 4.38
CA VAL A 238 4.10 -13.93 5.02
C VAL A 238 3.34 -15.21 5.34
N LEU A 239 2.76 -15.29 6.54
CA LEU A 239 1.91 -16.39 6.95
C LEU A 239 0.45 -15.93 6.89
N SER A 240 -0.41 -16.70 6.24
CA SER A 240 -1.83 -16.39 6.13
C SER A 240 -2.66 -17.64 6.41
N TRP A 241 -3.82 -17.47 7.04
CA TRP A 241 -4.73 -18.53 7.42
C TRP A 241 -6.10 -18.30 6.78
N ALA A 242 -6.52 -19.25 5.94
CA ALA A 242 -7.87 -19.32 5.41
C ALA A 242 -8.80 -19.95 6.44
N SER A 243 -9.85 -19.22 6.82
CA SER A 243 -10.92 -19.77 7.67
C SER A 243 -11.77 -20.74 6.87
N ILE A 244 -11.99 -21.92 7.45
CA ILE A 244 -13.01 -22.87 7.02
C ILE A 244 -14.12 -23.03 8.08
N GLY A 245 -13.93 -22.46 9.27
CA GLY A 245 -14.94 -22.48 10.32
C GLY A 245 -15.98 -21.40 10.09
N SER A 246 -17.25 -21.77 10.09
CA SER A 246 -18.33 -20.78 10.07
C SER A 246 -18.60 -20.28 11.50
N ALA A 247 -18.92 -19.00 11.64
CA ALA A 247 -19.34 -18.45 12.94
C ALA A 247 -20.73 -18.96 13.42
N GLY A 248 -21.41 -19.83 12.66
CA GLY A 248 -22.85 -20.13 12.81
C GLY A 248 -23.31 -21.59 12.73
N GLY A 249 -22.43 -22.57 12.53
CA GLY A 249 -22.79 -23.99 12.44
C GLY A 249 -22.80 -24.56 11.01
N GLU A 250 -23.54 -25.65 10.77
CA GLU A 250 -23.57 -26.34 9.47
C GLU A 250 -24.05 -25.40 8.35
N ASN A 251 -23.09 -24.92 7.56
CA ASN A 251 -23.35 -24.15 6.35
C ASN A 251 -23.70 -25.10 5.20
N THR A 252 -24.54 -24.63 4.28
CA THR A 252 -24.66 -25.27 2.96
C THR A 252 -23.30 -25.29 2.25
N SER A 253 -23.11 -26.21 1.29
CA SER A 253 -21.87 -26.27 0.51
C SER A 253 -21.57 -24.96 -0.22
N GLU A 254 -22.60 -24.20 -0.62
CA GLU A 254 -22.46 -22.89 -1.28
C GLU A 254 -22.01 -21.80 -0.30
N GLU A 255 -22.62 -21.72 0.89
CA GLU A 255 -22.22 -20.76 1.93
C GLU A 255 -20.80 -21.03 2.44
N HIS A 256 -20.43 -22.30 2.60
CA HIS A 256 -19.04 -22.71 2.90
C HIS A 256 -18.09 -22.23 1.81
N ALA A 257 -18.42 -22.50 0.55
CA ALA A 257 -17.58 -22.08 -0.57
C ALA A 257 -17.39 -20.56 -0.63
N ASN A 258 -18.47 -19.80 -0.45
CA ASN A 258 -18.41 -18.34 -0.45
C ASN A 258 -17.64 -17.80 0.75
N HIS A 259 -17.79 -18.40 1.94
CA HIS A 259 -17.04 -18.02 3.12
C HIS A 259 -15.53 -18.18 2.91
N VAL A 260 -15.07 -19.36 2.50
CA VAL A 260 -13.63 -19.64 2.29
C VAL A 260 -13.04 -18.71 1.23
N LYS A 261 -13.74 -18.48 0.11
CA LYS A 261 -13.30 -17.54 -0.94
C LYS A 261 -13.16 -16.11 -0.41
N MET A 262 -14.18 -15.61 0.29
CA MET A 262 -14.21 -14.23 0.78
C MET A 262 -13.16 -13.98 1.85
N ILE A 263 -13.00 -14.91 2.80
CA ILE A 263 -11.93 -14.83 3.80
C ILE A 263 -10.58 -14.82 3.12
N MET A 264 -10.32 -15.75 2.20
CA MET A 264 -9.02 -15.78 1.53
C MET A 264 -8.80 -14.53 0.67
N ALA A 265 -9.83 -14.00 0.00
CA ALA A 265 -9.71 -12.75 -0.73
C ALA A 265 -9.31 -11.58 0.20
N HIS A 266 -9.94 -11.50 1.38
CA HIS A 266 -9.60 -10.52 2.42
C HIS A 266 -8.17 -10.69 2.94
N GLU A 267 -7.80 -11.89 3.39
CA GLU A 267 -6.48 -12.18 3.94
C GLU A 267 -5.36 -12.02 2.90
N PHE A 268 -5.64 -12.31 1.63
CA PHE A 268 -4.68 -12.03 0.58
C PHE A 268 -4.50 -10.52 0.37
N GLY A 269 -5.54 -9.71 0.57
CA GLY A 269 -5.42 -8.24 0.62
C GLY A 269 -4.44 -7.78 1.70
N HIS A 270 -4.47 -8.40 2.89
CA HIS A 270 -3.43 -8.18 3.90
C HIS A 270 -2.05 -8.63 3.44
N CYS A 271 -1.94 -9.78 2.78
CA CYS A 271 -0.66 -10.22 2.21
C CYS A 271 -0.08 -9.20 1.21
N LEU A 272 -0.93 -8.43 0.53
CA LEU A 272 -0.54 -7.36 -0.39
C LEU A 272 -0.30 -6.00 0.27
N GLY A 273 -0.54 -5.89 1.58
CA GLY A 273 -0.25 -4.70 2.37
C GLY A 273 -1.43 -3.79 2.66
N LEU A 274 -2.66 -4.25 2.39
CA LEU A 274 -3.85 -3.53 2.81
C LEU A 274 -4.13 -3.75 4.30
N TRP A 275 -4.80 -2.78 4.91
CA TRP A 275 -5.32 -2.89 6.26
C TRP A 275 -6.84 -2.81 6.25
N HIS A 276 -7.44 -3.05 7.41
CA HIS A 276 -8.88 -3.02 7.56
C HIS A 276 -9.49 -1.69 7.08
N ALA A 277 -10.48 -1.82 6.19
CA ALA A 277 -11.32 -0.74 5.74
C ALA A 277 -12.49 -0.51 6.71
N SER A 278 -13.07 0.69 6.64
CA SER A 278 -14.26 1.06 7.43
C SER A 278 -15.56 0.99 6.61
N GLY A 279 -15.46 0.85 5.29
CA GLY A 279 -16.61 0.81 4.40
C GLY A 279 -17.32 -0.54 4.46
N LYS A 280 -18.64 -0.52 4.69
CA LYS A 280 -19.48 -1.72 4.73
C LYS A 280 -19.56 -2.52 3.42
N MET A 281 -18.98 -2.01 2.34
CA MET A 281 -18.92 -2.66 1.05
C MET A 281 -17.48 -3.03 0.67
N ASP A 282 -16.50 -2.76 1.53
CA ASP A 282 -15.11 -3.05 1.25
C ASP A 282 -14.82 -4.51 1.58
N LEU A 283 -14.05 -5.18 0.72
CA LEU A 283 -13.57 -6.53 1.00
C LEU A 283 -12.73 -6.53 2.27
N MET A 284 -11.95 -5.45 2.49
CA MET A 284 -11.09 -5.31 3.65
C MET A 284 -11.83 -4.91 4.94
N LEU A 285 -13.16 -4.97 5.01
CA LEU A 285 -13.90 -4.77 6.26
C LEU A 285 -13.52 -5.86 7.29
N PRO A 286 -13.17 -5.53 8.55
CA PRO A 286 -12.67 -6.51 9.54
C PRO A 286 -13.64 -7.63 9.90
N ILE A 287 -14.94 -7.41 9.67
CA ILE A 287 -15.97 -8.42 9.87
C ILE A 287 -16.55 -8.70 8.49
N ILE A 288 -16.32 -9.90 7.97
CA ILE A 288 -16.88 -10.29 6.68
C ILE A 288 -18.36 -10.63 6.90
N GLU A 289 -19.22 -9.61 6.76
CA GLU A 289 -20.69 -9.74 6.88
C GLU A 289 -21.34 -10.28 5.59
N PHE A 290 -20.59 -10.50 4.50
CA PHE A 290 -21.13 -10.75 3.16
C PHE A 290 -21.42 -12.21 2.81
N VAL A 291 -21.42 -13.12 3.79
CA VAL A 291 -21.70 -14.55 3.53
C VAL A 291 -23.12 -14.68 2.98
N GLY A 292 -23.24 -14.95 1.67
CA GLY A 292 -24.51 -15.09 0.95
C GLY A 292 -24.88 -13.97 -0.04
N ASP A 293 -24.06 -12.92 -0.18
CA ASP A 293 -24.27 -11.89 -1.20
C ASP A 293 -23.84 -12.37 -2.60
N LYS A 294 -24.83 -12.80 -3.40
CA LYS A 294 -24.62 -13.32 -4.76
C LYS A 294 -24.04 -12.31 -5.73
N THR A 295 -24.06 -11.01 -5.41
CA THR A 295 -23.52 -9.97 -6.28
C THR A 295 -21.98 -9.93 -6.30
N ARG A 296 -21.32 -10.66 -5.40
CA ARG A 296 -19.86 -10.71 -5.23
C ARG A 296 -19.24 -12.07 -5.55
N GLU A 297 -19.98 -12.96 -6.22
CA GLU A 297 -19.50 -14.31 -6.53
C GLU A 297 -18.34 -14.33 -7.54
N ALA A 298 -18.28 -13.34 -8.44
CA ALA A 298 -17.18 -13.21 -9.39
C ALA A 298 -15.94 -12.61 -8.70
N PRO A 299 -14.72 -13.17 -8.89
CA PRO A 299 -13.52 -12.69 -8.20
C PRO A 299 -13.29 -11.17 -8.33
N ASP A 300 -13.39 -10.62 -9.53
CA ASP A 300 -13.19 -9.18 -9.78
C ASP A 300 -14.28 -8.28 -9.12
N ALA A 301 -15.43 -8.85 -8.74
CA ALA A 301 -16.52 -8.16 -8.07
C ALA A 301 -16.39 -8.18 -6.54
N MET A 302 -15.45 -8.96 -5.98
CA MET A 302 -15.22 -9.03 -4.53
C MET A 302 -14.58 -7.75 -3.98
N THR A 303 -13.63 -7.17 -4.71
CA THR A 303 -12.95 -5.92 -4.31
C THR A 303 -13.77 -4.69 -4.65
N SER A 304 -13.94 -3.78 -3.68
CA SER A 304 -14.57 -2.48 -3.90
C SER A 304 -13.62 -1.51 -4.62
N GLU A 305 -14.16 -0.39 -5.12
CA GLU A 305 -13.30 0.68 -5.66
C GLU A 305 -12.40 1.32 -4.59
N ASN A 306 -12.80 1.28 -3.31
CA ASN A 306 -11.94 1.74 -2.22
C ASN A 306 -10.76 0.78 -1.97
N ASP A 307 -11.00 -0.54 -2.03
CA ASP A 307 -9.93 -1.54 -1.95
C ASP A 307 -8.92 -1.35 -3.10
N LYS A 308 -9.44 -1.14 -4.32
CA LYS A 308 -8.61 -0.85 -5.51
C LYS A 308 -7.83 0.44 -5.35
N ALA A 309 -8.48 1.55 -4.96
CA ALA A 309 -7.82 2.84 -4.77
C ALA A 309 -6.72 2.77 -3.70
N SER A 310 -6.95 2.02 -2.62
CA SER A 310 -5.96 1.77 -1.57
C SER A 310 -4.73 1.06 -2.11
N LEU A 311 -4.94 -0.05 -2.84
CA LEU A 311 -3.84 -0.83 -3.41
C LEU A 311 -3.06 -0.04 -4.47
N ARG A 312 -3.76 0.69 -5.34
CA ARG A 312 -3.13 1.57 -6.35
C ARG A 312 -2.26 2.63 -5.69
N ALA A 313 -2.75 3.26 -4.62
CA ALA A 313 -1.98 4.24 -3.87
C ALA A 313 -0.74 3.61 -3.24
N LEU A 314 -0.90 2.47 -2.57
CA LEU A 314 0.19 1.74 -1.93
C LEU A 314 1.30 1.36 -2.92
N TYR A 315 0.96 0.72 -4.04
CA TYR A 315 1.93 0.30 -5.06
C TYR A 315 2.45 1.44 -5.96
N ALA A 316 1.94 2.66 -5.79
CA ALA A 316 2.51 3.86 -6.39
C ALA A 316 3.55 4.53 -5.49
N LEU A 317 3.76 4.00 -4.28
CA LEU A 317 4.80 4.40 -3.35
C LEU A 317 5.99 3.44 -3.42
N PRO A 318 7.20 3.89 -3.06
CA PRO A 318 8.34 2.98 -2.86
C PRO A 318 8.04 2.00 -1.73
N ALA A 319 8.46 0.74 -1.89
CA ALA A 319 8.37 -0.25 -0.83
C ALA A 319 9.41 0.03 0.27
N ASP A 320 8.96 0.12 1.52
CA ASP A 320 9.83 0.33 2.69
C ASP A 320 10.41 -0.98 3.23
N MET A 321 9.70 -2.09 3.03
CA MET A 321 10.19 -3.42 3.34
C MET A 321 10.45 -4.19 2.05
N ILE A 322 11.68 -4.71 1.93
CA ILE A 322 11.95 -5.79 0.99
C ILE A 322 11.53 -7.07 1.72
N LEU A 323 10.27 -7.47 1.51
CA LEU A 323 9.77 -8.79 1.89
C LEU A 323 10.45 -9.86 1.02
#